data_AF-A0AAD0MLP3-F1
#
_entry.id   AF-A0AAD0MLP3-F1
#
_cell.length_a   1.000
_cell.length_b   1.000
_cell.length_c   1.000
_cell.angle_alpha   90.00
_cell.angle_beta   90.00
_cell.angle_gamma   90.00
#
_symmetry.space_group_name_H-M   'P 1'
#
loop_
_entity.id
_entity.type
_entity.pdbx_description
1 polymer ?
#
loop_
_entity_poly.entity_id
_entity_poly.type
_entity_poly.pdbx_seq_one_letter_code
_entity_poly.pdbx_strand_id
1 'polypeptide(L)'
;MTKIDDFIGRTFNNKKGQTFTIIDKIMTKPGKSNRYLLEFKATGYRSTAEKVHILRGTIKDRFEKSVFNVGYLGNTKMVSNKAAYTVWNGMLERCYDTKCERYPDYGAAGVRVCERWHCFEYFLEDIELIEGYEKDAFEQRKIFLDKDIKQKGVPKNQKVYSLSTCCFVSREVNNRNRDLTNAKLHFIAIPPKGDSFYVAGLRPFAEKYKLHRKAIKNCLMGHRSDYDGWKFELIRESNWRQKKS
;
A
#
# COMPACT_ATOMS: atom_id res chain seq x y z
N MET A 1 28.50 -45.78 -19.96
CA MET A 1 28.73 -44.75 -18.92
C MET A 1 27.83 -43.57 -19.20
N THR A 2 26.79 -43.37 -18.38
CA THR A 2 25.92 -42.19 -18.44
C THR A 2 26.78 -40.97 -18.14
N LYS A 3 26.97 -40.06 -19.09
CA LYS A 3 27.67 -38.79 -18.84
C LYS A 3 26.92 -38.06 -17.72
N ILE A 4 27.50 -38.03 -16.53
CA ILE A 4 27.00 -37.21 -15.42
C ILE A 4 27.01 -35.77 -15.93
N ASP A 5 25.84 -35.14 -15.96
CA ASP A 5 25.75 -33.73 -16.33
C ASP A 5 26.42 -32.92 -15.21
N ASP A 6 27.56 -32.32 -15.52
CA ASP A 6 28.42 -31.62 -14.58
C ASP A 6 27.74 -30.42 -13.91
N PHE A 7 26.57 -30.03 -14.41
CA PHE A 7 25.77 -28.92 -13.95
C PHE A 7 24.86 -29.27 -12.77
N ILE A 8 24.44 -30.53 -12.65
CA ILE A 8 23.59 -30.99 -11.55
C ILE A 8 24.38 -30.96 -10.23
N GLY A 9 23.75 -30.49 -9.15
CA GLY A 9 24.37 -30.30 -7.83
C GLY A 9 25.16 -29.00 -7.68
N ARG A 10 25.47 -28.29 -8.77
CA ARG A 10 26.17 -26.99 -8.68
C ARG A 10 25.26 -25.92 -8.07
N THR A 11 25.87 -25.08 -7.25
CA THR A 11 25.26 -23.89 -6.65
C THR A 11 25.67 -22.64 -7.43
N PHE A 12 24.73 -21.73 -7.65
CA PHE A 12 24.93 -20.45 -8.33
C PHE A 12 24.33 -19.31 -7.51
N ASN A 13 24.85 -18.10 -7.73
CA ASN A 13 24.24 -16.85 -7.26
C ASN A 13 23.74 -16.06 -8.46
N ASN A 14 22.54 -15.50 -8.35
CA ASN A 14 22.02 -14.61 -9.39
C ASN A 14 22.54 -13.17 -9.22
N LYS A 15 22.16 -12.27 -10.14
CA LYS A 15 22.53 -10.84 -10.11
C LYS A 15 22.04 -10.07 -8.86
N LYS A 16 21.13 -10.64 -8.09
CA LYS A 16 20.60 -10.08 -6.84
C LYS A 16 21.23 -10.71 -5.59
N GLY A 17 22.19 -11.62 -5.75
CA GLY A 17 22.81 -12.35 -4.64
C GLY A 17 21.98 -13.53 -4.11
N GLN A 18 20.88 -13.90 -4.78
CA GLN A 18 20.04 -15.03 -4.36
C GLN A 18 20.70 -16.34 -4.80
N THR A 19 20.89 -17.25 -3.85
CA THR A 19 21.56 -18.53 -4.05
C THR A 19 20.58 -19.64 -4.44
N PHE A 20 20.94 -20.44 -5.44
CA PHE A 20 20.15 -21.61 -5.86
C PHE A 20 21.03 -22.77 -6.31
N THR A 21 20.48 -23.99 -6.21
CA THR A 21 21.16 -25.23 -6.59
C THR A 21 20.44 -25.88 -7.77
N ILE A 22 21.19 -26.46 -8.71
CA ILE A 22 20.62 -27.24 -9.81
C ILE A 22 20.30 -28.64 -9.31
N ILE A 23 19.03 -29.03 -9.41
CA ILE A 23 18.51 -30.29 -8.89
C ILE A 23 18.49 -31.37 -9.97
N ASP A 24 18.05 -31.01 -11.18
CA ASP A 24 17.88 -31.98 -12.26
C ASP A 24 17.93 -31.30 -13.64
N LYS A 25 18.05 -32.12 -14.68
CA LYS A 25 17.98 -31.72 -16.09
C LYS A 25 16.72 -32.26 -16.73
N ILE A 26 15.93 -31.36 -17.29
CA ILE A 26 14.69 -31.66 -18.00
C ILE A 26 14.97 -31.65 -19.50
N MET A 27 14.96 -32.83 -20.11
CA MET A 27 15.11 -33.00 -21.55
C MET A 27 13.88 -32.43 -22.28
N THR A 28 14.13 -31.57 -23.25
CA THR A 28 13.07 -30.97 -24.08
C THR A 28 12.96 -31.67 -25.43
N LYS A 29 11.87 -31.39 -26.16
CA LYS A 29 11.68 -31.89 -27.54
C LYS A 29 12.88 -31.53 -28.44
N PRO A 30 13.18 -32.35 -29.47
CA PRO A 30 14.21 -32.05 -30.46
C PRO A 30 14.06 -30.63 -31.02
N GLY A 31 15.19 -29.92 -31.17
CA GLY A 31 15.22 -28.52 -31.62
C GLY A 31 14.96 -27.48 -30.53
N LYS A 32 14.67 -27.87 -29.27
CA LYS A 32 14.59 -26.95 -28.13
C LYS A 32 15.75 -27.16 -27.15
N SER A 33 16.17 -26.06 -26.52
CA SER A 33 17.17 -26.08 -25.45
C SER A 33 16.65 -26.82 -24.22
N ASN A 34 17.44 -27.77 -23.72
CA ASN A 34 17.16 -28.43 -22.45
C ASN A 34 17.04 -27.41 -21.30
N ARG A 35 16.20 -27.73 -20.33
CA ARG A 35 16.01 -26.91 -19.13
C ARG A 35 16.60 -27.62 -17.93
N TYR A 36 16.85 -26.87 -16.87
CA TYR A 36 17.32 -27.38 -15.60
C TYR A 36 16.33 -26.97 -14.51
N LEU A 37 15.99 -27.93 -13.66
CA LEU A 37 15.26 -27.69 -12.42
C LEU A 37 16.24 -27.12 -11.41
N LEU A 38 15.87 -26.01 -10.78
CA LEU A 38 16.65 -25.38 -9.72
C LEU A 38 15.78 -25.12 -8.50
N GLU A 39 16.43 -25.04 -7.34
CA GLU A 39 15.81 -24.71 -6.06
C GLU A 39 16.58 -23.56 -5.38
N PHE A 40 15.88 -22.49 -5.02
CA PHE A 40 16.44 -21.38 -4.26
C PHE A 40 16.59 -21.73 -2.79
N LYS A 41 17.76 -21.46 -2.20
CA LYS A 41 18.06 -21.85 -0.82
C LYS A 41 17.24 -21.10 0.22
N ALA A 42 16.88 -19.84 -0.04
CA ALA A 42 16.20 -18.98 0.94
C ALA A 42 14.73 -19.38 1.16
N THR A 43 14.03 -19.79 0.10
CA THR A 43 12.58 -20.05 0.15
C THR A 43 12.19 -21.46 -0.21
N GLY A 44 13.12 -22.27 -0.73
CA GLY A 44 12.81 -23.55 -1.35
C GLY A 44 12.09 -23.43 -2.69
N TYR A 45 11.95 -22.22 -3.24
CA TYR A 45 11.25 -22.01 -4.51
C TYR A 45 11.93 -22.78 -5.65
N ARG A 46 11.15 -23.60 -6.34
CA ARG A 46 11.60 -24.36 -7.51
C ARG A 46 11.17 -23.71 -8.80
N SER A 47 12.09 -23.66 -9.76
CA SER A 47 11.79 -23.15 -11.11
C SER A 47 12.58 -23.92 -12.17
N THR A 48 12.24 -23.71 -13.43
CA THR A 48 13.00 -24.29 -14.55
C THR A 48 13.55 -23.20 -15.45
N ALA A 49 14.80 -23.36 -15.89
CA ALA A 49 15.43 -22.39 -16.77
C ALA A 49 16.44 -23.05 -17.72
N GLU A 50 16.69 -22.38 -18.84
CA GLU A 50 17.76 -22.78 -19.76
C GLU A 50 19.13 -22.44 -19.16
N LYS A 51 20.15 -23.22 -19.54
CA LYS A 51 21.54 -23.04 -19.07
C LYS A 51 22.04 -21.61 -19.22
N VAL A 52 21.68 -20.95 -20.32
CA VAL A 52 22.07 -19.55 -20.59
C VAL A 52 21.55 -18.57 -19.53
N HIS A 53 20.33 -18.75 -19.02
CA HIS A 53 19.75 -17.87 -18.00
C HIS A 53 20.32 -18.11 -16.61
N ILE A 54 20.73 -19.36 -16.34
CA ILE A 54 21.43 -19.76 -15.11
C ILE A 54 22.80 -19.10 -15.07
N LEU A 55 23.59 -19.28 -16.14
CA LEU A 55 24.94 -18.71 -16.25
C LEU A 55 24.93 -17.18 -16.24
N ARG A 56 23.91 -16.56 -16.86
CA ARG A 56 23.73 -15.09 -16.82
C ARG A 56 23.18 -14.58 -15.48
N GLY A 57 22.75 -15.46 -14.57
CA GLY A 57 22.19 -15.08 -13.27
C GLY A 57 20.90 -14.25 -13.38
N THR A 58 20.07 -14.47 -14.40
CA THR A 58 18.85 -13.67 -14.64
C THR A 58 17.60 -14.22 -13.94
N ILE A 59 17.68 -15.44 -13.41
CA ILE A 59 16.58 -16.13 -12.72
C ILE A 59 16.52 -15.60 -11.29
N LYS A 60 15.31 -15.38 -10.77
CA LYS A 60 15.08 -14.78 -9.45
C LYS A 60 14.24 -15.69 -8.59
N ASP A 61 14.52 -15.67 -7.29
CA ASP A 61 13.59 -16.19 -6.30
C ASP A 61 12.39 -15.24 -6.26
N ARG A 62 11.20 -15.74 -6.59
CA ARG A 62 9.97 -14.94 -6.64
C ARG A 62 9.19 -14.95 -5.34
N PHE A 63 9.54 -15.84 -4.43
CA PHE A 63 8.96 -15.97 -3.10
C PHE A 63 9.79 -15.23 -2.06
N GLU A 64 11.01 -14.82 -2.40
CA GLU A 64 11.80 -13.96 -1.53
C GLU A 64 11.22 -12.53 -1.51
N LYS A 65 11.08 -12.00 -0.29
CA LYS A 65 10.55 -10.66 -0.03
C LYS A 65 11.41 -9.61 -0.72
N SER A 66 10.80 -8.82 -1.59
CA SER A 66 11.51 -7.83 -2.41
C SER A 66 10.80 -6.49 -2.52
N VAL A 67 9.57 -6.39 -2.02
CA VAL A 67 8.76 -5.16 -2.04
C VAL A 67 8.55 -4.70 -0.61
N PHE A 68 9.23 -3.61 -0.24
CA PHE A 68 9.25 -3.05 1.13
C PHE A 68 9.59 -4.08 2.22
N ASN A 69 10.45 -5.05 1.91
CA ASN A 69 10.87 -6.15 2.78
C ASN A 69 9.72 -7.02 3.33
N VAL A 70 8.53 -6.95 2.73
CA VAL A 70 7.34 -7.71 3.14
C VAL A 70 6.73 -8.44 1.96
N GLY A 71 6.48 -7.72 0.86
CA GLY A 71 5.83 -8.27 -0.32
C GLY A 71 6.75 -9.06 -1.25
N TYR A 72 6.18 -10.05 -1.93
CA TYR A 72 6.82 -10.87 -2.95
C TYR A 72 5.83 -11.21 -4.07
N LEU A 73 6.32 -11.65 -5.23
CA LEU A 73 5.47 -11.78 -6.42
C LEU A 73 4.70 -13.09 -6.48
N GLY A 74 5.31 -14.21 -6.05
CA GLY A 74 4.80 -15.54 -6.39
C GLY A 74 5.06 -15.88 -7.86
N ASN A 75 4.27 -16.78 -8.44
CA ASN A 75 4.46 -17.26 -9.80
C ASN A 75 3.94 -16.30 -10.89
N THR A 76 3.33 -15.18 -10.50
CA THR A 76 2.81 -14.18 -11.44
C THR A 76 3.88 -13.24 -11.99
N LYS A 77 3.54 -12.49 -13.04
CA LYS A 77 4.36 -11.42 -13.63
C LYS A 77 3.66 -10.08 -13.47
N MET A 78 4.38 -9.09 -12.95
CA MET A 78 3.91 -7.69 -12.84
C MET A 78 3.45 -7.12 -14.19
N VAL A 79 4.21 -7.39 -15.27
CA VAL A 79 4.00 -6.76 -16.59
C VAL A 79 2.60 -7.00 -17.14
N SER A 80 2.00 -8.15 -16.82
CA SER A 80 0.65 -8.52 -17.24
C SER A 80 -0.45 -7.89 -16.38
N ASN A 81 -0.12 -7.40 -15.18
CA ASN A 81 -1.09 -7.01 -14.14
C ASN A 81 -0.77 -5.62 -13.54
N LYS A 82 -0.36 -4.66 -14.38
CA LYS A 82 0.17 -3.36 -13.93
C LYS A 82 -0.80 -2.58 -13.03
N ALA A 83 -2.10 -2.60 -13.33
CA ALA A 83 -3.12 -1.90 -12.55
C ALA A 83 -3.23 -2.47 -11.13
N ALA A 84 -3.43 -3.77 -11.02
CA ALA A 84 -3.45 -4.48 -9.74
C ALA A 84 -2.13 -4.33 -8.97
N TYR A 85 -0.99 -4.43 -9.65
CA TYR A 85 0.32 -4.23 -9.03
C TYR A 85 0.46 -2.82 -8.44
N THR A 86 -0.04 -1.80 -9.13
CA THR A 86 0.01 -0.42 -8.63
C THR A 86 -0.77 -0.28 -7.32
N VAL A 87 -1.95 -0.89 -7.24
CA VAL A 87 -2.78 -0.89 -6.02
C VAL A 87 -2.11 -1.65 -4.88
N TRP A 88 -1.64 -2.87 -5.17
CA TRP A 88 -0.95 -3.73 -4.20
C TRP A 88 0.35 -3.10 -3.68
N ASN A 89 1.20 -2.57 -4.56
CA ASN A 89 2.43 -1.90 -4.20
C ASN A 89 2.15 -0.65 -3.35
N GLY A 90 1.18 0.19 -3.75
CA GLY A 90 0.81 1.37 -2.97
C GLY A 90 0.19 1.03 -1.61
N MET A 91 -0.50 -0.11 -1.48
CA MET A 91 -1.01 -0.62 -0.20
C MET A 91 0.15 -1.00 0.73
N LEU A 92 1.11 -1.78 0.25
CA LEU A 92 2.29 -2.19 1.02
C LEU A 92 3.18 -0.99 1.38
N GLU A 93 3.41 -0.06 0.45
CA GLU A 93 4.23 1.13 0.64
C GLU A 93 3.76 1.93 1.85
N ARG A 94 2.45 2.21 1.93
CA ARG A 94 1.89 2.96 3.08
C ARG A 94 2.05 2.22 4.40
N CYS A 95 2.03 0.89 4.40
CA CYS A 95 2.07 0.09 5.63
C CYS A 95 3.50 -0.23 6.09
N TYR A 96 4.47 -0.30 5.18
CA TYR A 96 5.79 -0.89 5.47
C TYR A 96 6.98 -0.05 5.02
N ASP A 97 6.80 0.97 4.18
CA ASP A 97 7.90 1.86 3.80
C ASP A 97 7.98 3.08 4.72
N THR A 98 9.00 3.12 5.58
CA THR A 98 9.24 4.26 6.48
C THR A 98 9.53 5.57 5.74
N LYS A 99 9.87 5.51 4.45
CA LYS A 99 10.09 6.67 3.58
C LYS A 99 8.81 7.19 2.94
N CYS A 100 7.71 6.43 3.01
CA CYS A 100 6.43 6.86 2.47
C CYS A 100 5.87 8.03 3.29
N GLU A 101 5.47 9.12 2.62
CA GLU A 101 4.88 10.30 3.26
C GLU A 101 3.65 9.96 4.14
N ARG A 102 2.92 8.90 3.76
CA ARG A 102 1.73 8.44 4.49
C ARG A 102 2.03 7.40 5.56
N TYR A 103 3.26 6.90 5.67
CA TYR A 103 3.62 5.90 6.67
C TYR A 103 3.22 6.27 8.12
N PRO A 104 3.34 7.53 8.58
CA PRO A 104 2.91 7.92 9.92
C PRO A 104 1.43 7.65 10.21
N ASP A 105 0.57 7.76 9.19
CA ASP A 105 -0.88 7.57 9.31
C ASP A 105 -1.31 6.10 9.12
N TYR A 106 -0.40 5.24 8.69
CA TYR A 106 -0.63 3.85 8.31
C TYR A 106 0.30 2.93 9.09
N GLY A 107 1.47 2.57 8.55
CA GLY A 107 2.38 1.61 9.15
C GLY A 107 2.81 1.97 10.57
N ALA A 108 3.23 3.21 10.80
CA ALA A 108 3.62 3.67 12.14
C ALA A 108 2.43 3.68 13.13
N ALA A 109 1.21 3.81 12.63
CA ALA A 109 -0.02 3.73 13.42
C ALA A 109 -0.52 2.29 13.62
N GLY A 110 0.22 1.28 13.12
CA GLY A 110 -0.08 -0.15 13.27
C GLY A 110 -1.04 -0.72 12.22
N VAL A 111 -1.33 0.01 11.14
CA VAL A 111 -2.09 -0.54 10.00
C VAL A 111 -1.23 -1.59 9.29
N ARG A 112 -1.80 -2.77 9.07
CA ARG A 112 -1.10 -3.90 8.42
C ARG A 112 -1.85 -4.44 7.21
N VAL A 113 -1.19 -5.32 6.47
CA VAL A 113 -1.74 -6.12 5.37
C VAL A 113 -1.70 -7.58 5.80
N CYS A 114 -2.77 -8.35 5.54
CA CYS A 114 -2.79 -9.78 5.85
C CYS A 114 -1.67 -10.53 5.12
N GLU A 115 -1.18 -11.61 5.72
CA GLU A 115 -0.03 -12.36 5.18
C GLU A 115 -0.28 -12.93 3.79
N ARG A 116 -1.51 -13.37 3.51
CA ARG A 116 -1.90 -13.83 2.17
C ARG A 116 -1.62 -12.77 1.10
N TRP A 117 -1.95 -11.51 1.38
CA TRP A 117 -1.70 -10.39 0.46
C TRP A 117 -0.27 -9.86 0.49
N HIS A 118 0.66 -10.46 1.25
CA HIS A 118 2.09 -10.24 1.03
C HIS A 118 2.55 -10.92 -0.28
N CYS A 119 1.82 -11.91 -0.77
CA CYS A 119 2.02 -12.48 -2.09
C CYS A 119 1.16 -11.74 -3.14
N PHE A 120 1.77 -11.19 -4.17
CA PHE A 120 1.05 -10.51 -5.24
C PHE A 120 0.15 -11.47 -6.04
N GLU A 121 0.58 -12.71 -6.27
CA GLU A 121 -0.23 -13.76 -6.90
C GLU A 121 -1.56 -13.98 -6.16
N TYR A 122 -1.53 -14.12 -4.83
CA TYR A 122 -2.75 -14.30 -4.04
C TYR A 122 -3.61 -13.03 -3.96
N PHE A 123 -3.00 -11.84 -3.99
CA PHE A 123 -3.77 -10.61 -4.13
C PHE A 123 -4.51 -10.55 -5.49
N LEU A 124 -3.92 -11.06 -6.57
CA LEU A 124 -4.59 -11.12 -7.88
C LEU A 124 -5.76 -12.11 -7.90
N GLU A 125 -5.64 -13.23 -7.20
CA GLU A 125 -6.76 -14.18 -7.04
C GLU A 125 -7.92 -13.52 -6.28
N ASP A 126 -7.61 -12.70 -5.28
CA ASP A 126 -8.62 -12.11 -4.40
C ASP A 126 -9.21 -10.80 -4.94
N ILE A 127 -8.51 -10.05 -5.79
CA ILE A 127 -8.88 -8.66 -6.14
C ILE A 127 -10.29 -8.54 -6.72
N GLU A 128 -10.69 -9.49 -7.57
CA GLU A 128 -11.99 -9.51 -8.22
C GLU A 128 -13.12 -9.97 -7.28
N LEU A 129 -12.76 -10.58 -6.15
CA LEU A 129 -13.68 -11.02 -5.09
C LEU A 129 -13.92 -9.93 -4.04
N ILE A 130 -13.16 -8.83 -4.08
CA ILE A 130 -13.33 -7.71 -3.16
C ILE A 130 -14.66 -7.00 -3.48
N GLU A 131 -15.47 -6.82 -2.44
CA GLU A 131 -16.76 -6.11 -2.52
C GLU A 131 -16.63 -4.76 -3.24
N GLY A 132 -17.46 -4.52 -4.25
CA GLY A 132 -17.46 -3.29 -5.06
C GLY A 132 -16.43 -3.27 -6.19
N TYR A 133 -15.72 -4.38 -6.46
CA TYR A 133 -14.87 -4.49 -7.63
C TYR A 133 -15.70 -4.51 -8.91
N GLU A 134 -15.35 -3.62 -9.84
CA GLU A 134 -15.94 -3.55 -11.17
C GLU A 134 -14.80 -3.37 -12.17
N LYS A 135 -14.63 -4.34 -13.07
CA LYS A 135 -13.43 -4.43 -13.93
C LYS A 135 -13.16 -3.15 -14.72
N ASP A 136 -14.17 -2.65 -15.44
CA ASP A 136 -14.03 -1.45 -16.27
C ASP A 136 -13.72 -0.21 -15.43
N ALA A 137 -14.37 -0.09 -14.27
CA ALA A 137 -14.12 1.01 -13.35
C ALA A 137 -12.71 0.93 -12.73
N PHE A 138 -12.23 -0.29 -12.44
CA PHE A 138 -10.90 -0.53 -11.92
C PHE A 138 -9.81 -0.16 -12.94
N GLU A 139 -9.95 -0.65 -14.17
CA GLU A 139 -9.02 -0.39 -15.27
C GLU A 139 -8.97 1.11 -15.61
N GLN A 140 -10.11 1.81 -15.54
CA GLN A 140 -10.22 3.25 -15.72
C GLN A 140 -9.85 4.07 -14.46
N ARG A 141 -9.41 3.41 -13.37
CA ARG A 141 -9.04 4.04 -12.09
C ARG A 141 -10.14 4.93 -11.48
N LYS A 142 -11.40 4.49 -11.61
CA LYS A 142 -12.59 5.14 -11.04
C LYS A 142 -12.96 4.63 -9.65
N ILE A 143 -12.52 3.41 -9.31
CA ILE A 143 -12.65 2.81 -7.98
C ILE A 143 -11.29 2.61 -7.32
N PHE A 144 -11.28 2.66 -5.99
CA PHE A 144 -10.07 2.63 -5.17
C PHE A 144 -10.24 1.68 -3.99
N LEU A 145 -9.21 0.91 -3.70
CA LEU A 145 -9.19 -0.02 -2.57
C LEU A 145 -9.23 0.76 -1.24
N ASP A 146 -10.23 0.47 -0.41
CA ASP A 146 -10.44 1.05 0.89
C ASP A 146 -10.52 -0.03 1.97
N LYS A 147 -9.94 0.22 3.16
CA LYS A 147 -10.01 -0.67 4.34
C LYS A 147 -10.87 -0.08 5.46
N ASP A 148 -11.19 1.21 5.37
CA ASP A 148 -11.64 2.01 6.50
C ASP A 148 -13.16 1.92 6.65
N ILE A 149 -13.89 1.82 5.54
CA ILE A 149 -15.36 1.72 5.51
C ILE A 149 -15.87 0.50 6.28
N LYS A 150 -15.27 -0.67 6.08
CA LYS A 150 -15.65 -1.92 6.76
C LYS A 150 -15.04 -2.07 8.15
N GLN A 151 -14.16 -1.15 8.55
CA GLN A 151 -13.49 -1.14 9.85
C GLN A 151 -13.74 0.19 10.59
N LYS A 152 -14.95 0.74 10.47
CA LYS A 152 -15.38 1.91 11.25
C LYS A 152 -15.41 1.56 12.73
N GLY A 153 -14.89 2.45 13.57
CA GLY A 153 -14.77 2.23 15.02
C GLY A 153 -13.58 1.35 15.43
N VAL A 154 -12.90 0.68 14.50
CA VAL A 154 -11.70 -0.12 14.81
C VAL A 154 -10.50 0.82 15.02
N PRO A 155 -9.74 0.68 16.13
CA PRO A 155 -8.50 1.41 16.35
C PRO A 155 -7.51 1.23 15.19
N LYS A 156 -6.78 2.29 14.81
CA LYS A 156 -5.85 2.24 13.66
C LYS A 156 -4.84 1.09 13.73
N ASN A 157 -4.31 0.80 14.91
CA ASN A 157 -3.34 -0.27 15.16
C ASN A 157 -3.92 -1.69 15.03
N GLN A 158 -5.22 -1.82 14.82
CA GLN A 158 -5.90 -3.09 14.59
C GLN A 158 -6.44 -3.21 13.16
N LYS A 159 -6.39 -2.12 12.36
CA LYS A 159 -6.88 -2.13 10.99
C LYS A 159 -5.99 -2.96 10.08
N VAL A 160 -6.62 -3.81 9.28
CA VAL A 160 -5.93 -4.73 8.36
C VAL A 160 -6.47 -4.52 6.94
N TYR A 161 -5.60 -4.56 5.93
CA TYR A 161 -5.99 -4.81 4.55
C TYR A 161 -6.12 -6.33 4.33
N SER A 162 -7.31 -6.80 3.97
CA SER A 162 -7.61 -8.19 3.66
C SER A 162 -8.89 -8.29 2.83
N LEU A 163 -9.15 -9.47 2.24
CA LEU A 163 -10.35 -9.70 1.44
C LEU A 163 -11.64 -9.36 2.22
N SER A 164 -11.74 -9.74 3.49
CA SER A 164 -12.93 -9.49 4.32
C SER A 164 -13.06 -8.06 4.82
N THR A 165 -11.95 -7.31 4.91
CA THR A 165 -11.92 -5.95 5.50
C THR A 165 -11.85 -4.84 4.45
N CYS A 166 -11.63 -5.18 3.19
CA CYS A 166 -11.55 -4.22 2.10
C CYS A 166 -12.81 -4.19 1.24
N CYS A 167 -13.00 -3.04 0.59
CA CYS A 167 -13.96 -2.83 -0.49
C CYS A 167 -13.38 -1.87 -1.52
N PHE A 168 -13.86 -1.94 -2.75
CA PHE A 168 -13.62 -0.92 -3.77
C PHE A 168 -14.72 0.12 -3.76
N VAL A 169 -14.32 1.39 -3.74
CA VAL A 169 -15.26 2.52 -3.71
C VAL A 169 -14.79 3.65 -4.61
N SER A 170 -15.73 4.49 -5.04
CA SER A 170 -15.40 5.71 -5.77
C SER A 170 -14.60 6.68 -4.89
N ARG A 171 -13.92 7.64 -5.53
CA ARG A 171 -13.18 8.69 -4.82
C ARG A 171 -14.08 9.51 -3.90
N GLU A 172 -15.30 9.80 -4.32
CA GLU A 172 -16.28 10.57 -3.58
C GLU A 172 -16.69 9.84 -2.30
N VAL A 173 -16.97 8.53 -2.41
CA VAL A 173 -17.34 7.69 -1.26
C VAL A 173 -16.18 7.57 -0.28
N ASN A 174 -14.96 7.29 -0.76
CA ASN A 174 -13.78 7.26 0.11
C ASN A 174 -13.61 8.60 0.86
N ASN A 175 -13.64 9.72 0.14
CA ASN A 175 -13.46 11.06 0.73
C ASN A 175 -14.52 11.42 1.79
N ARG A 176 -15.76 10.96 1.64
CA ARG A 176 -16.82 11.14 2.64
C ARG A 176 -16.60 10.31 3.90
N ASN A 177 -15.97 9.15 3.78
CA ASN A 177 -15.74 8.21 4.88
C ASN A 177 -14.35 8.33 5.53
N ARG A 178 -13.56 9.33 5.15
CA ARG A 178 -12.26 9.59 5.78
C ARG A 178 -12.46 9.91 7.25
N ASP A 179 -11.70 9.24 8.11
CA ASP A 179 -11.59 9.62 9.52
C ASP A 179 -10.85 10.95 9.63
N LEU A 180 -11.58 11.97 10.11
CA LEU A 180 -11.10 13.33 10.27
C LEU A 180 -10.74 13.67 11.71
N THR A 181 -10.89 12.72 12.64
CA THR A 181 -10.54 12.93 14.05
C THR A 181 -9.06 13.27 14.22
N ASN A 182 -8.22 12.75 13.31
CA ASN A 182 -6.79 13.07 13.22
C ASN A 182 -6.46 14.22 12.24
N ALA A 183 -7.44 14.94 11.70
CA ALA A 183 -7.18 16.19 10.99
C ALA A 183 -6.78 17.23 12.06
N LYS A 184 -5.49 17.25 12.40
CA LYS A 184 -4.83 18.07 13.43
C LYS A 184 -4.88 19.57 13.13
N LEU A 185 -6.09 20.12 12.99
CA LEU A 185 -6.34 21.55 13.10
C LEU A 185 -6.97 21.77 14.46
N HIS A 186 -6.12 22.13 15.42
CA HIS A 186 -6.54 22.54 16.75
C HIS A 186 -6.51 24.06 16.80
N PHE A 187 -7.60 24.65 17.28
CA PHE A 187 -7.72 26.09 17.39
C PHE A 187 -8.64 26.46 18.55
N ILE A 188 -8.51 27.68 19.05
CA ILE A 188 -9.48 28.29 19.95
C ILE A 188 -10.53 28.98 19.09
N ALA A 189 -11.80 28.69 19.36
CA ALA A 189 -12.93 29.41 18.79
C ALA A 189 -13.45 30.41 19.81
N ILE A 190 -13.59 31.66 19.40
CA ILE A 190 -14.12 32.76 20.20
C ILE A 190 -15.47 33.16 19.57
N PRO A 191 -16.60 32.82 20.20
CA PRO A 191 -17.92 33.15 19.66
C PRO A 191 -18.20 34.66 19.73
N PRO A 192 -19.18 35.16 18.96
CA PRO A 192 -19.65 36.55 19.06
C PRO A 192 -20.21 36.87 20.46
N LYS A 193 -20.75 35.85 21.14
CA LYS A 193 -21.28 35.92 22.51
C LYS A 193 -20.90 34.64 23.25
N GLY A 194 -20.28 34.81 24.42
CA GLY A 194 -19.86 33.71 25.28
C GLY A 194 -18.34 33.52 25.34
N ASP A 195 -17.92 32.52 26.09
CA ASP A 195 -16.51 32.25 26.36
C ASP A 195 -15.83 31.51 25.20
N SER A 196 -14.52 31.71 25.09
CA SER A 196 -13.70 30.98 24.14
C SER A 196 -13.57 29.51 24.54
N PHE A 197 -13.43 28.63 23.55
CA PHE A 197 -13.27 27.20 23.81
C PHE A 197 -12.36 26.53 22.79
N TYR A 198 -11.75 25.44 23.23
CA TYR A 198 -10.87 24.62 22.43
C TYR A 198 -11.65 23.79 21.40
N VAL A 199 -11.10 23.70 20.18
CA VAL A 199 -11.68 22.91 19.09
C VAL A 199 -10.64 21.95 18.53
N ALA A 200 -10.95 20.65 18.57
CA ALA A 200 -10.22 19.61 17.86
C ALA A 200 -10.93 19.26 16.54
N GLY A 201 -10.41 19.79 15.43
CA GLY A 201 -10.88 19.46 14.08
C GLY A 201 -11.88 20.45 13.50
N LEU A 202 -11.60 20.92 12.28
CA LEU A 202 -12.39 21.96 11.61
C LEU A 202 -13.79 21.51 11.18
N ARG A 203 -13.96 20.27 10.71
CA ARG A 203 -15.23 19.85 10.10
C ARG A 203 -16.35 19.70 11.13
N PRO A 204 -16.17 18.96 12.25
CA PRO A 204 -17.22 18.82 13.26
C PRO A 204 -17.66 20.17 13.82
N PHE A 205 -16.71 21.08 14.04
CA PHE A 205 -17.00 22.45 14.47
C PHE A 205 -17.81 23.23 13.44
N ALA A 206 -17.36 23.25 12.18
CA ALA A 206 -18.05 23.96 11.11
C ALA A 206 -19.48 23.46 10.88
N GLU A 207 -19.70 22.15 11.00
CA GLU A 207 -21.04 21.54 10.89
C GLU A 207 -21.92 21.90 12.09
N LYS A 208 -21.40 21.81 13.32
CA LYS A 208 -22.14 22.16 14.54
C LYS A 208 -22.64 23.59 14.55
N TYR A 209 -21.82 24.54 14.12
CA TYR A 209 -22.13 25.97 14.12
C TYR A 209 -22.59 26.51 12.76
N LYS A 210 -22.78 25.63 11.76
CA LYS A 210 -23.19 26.00 10.39
C LYS A 210 -22.31 27.07 9.72
N LEU A 211 -21.00 27.02 9.98
CA LEU A 211 -20.00 27.98 9.49
C LEU A 211 -19.26 27.45 8.27
N HIS A 212 -18.86 28.34 7.35
CA HIS A 212 -18.13 27.93 6.15
C HIS A 212 -16.65 27.65 6.44
N ARG A 213 -16.21 26.39 6.23
CA ARG A 213 -14.83 25.92 6.48
C ARG A 213 -13.74 26.78 5.84
N LYS A 214 -13.96 27.31 4.63
CA LYS A 214 -12.97 28.16 3.93
C LYS A 214 -12.81 29.52 4.63
N ALA A 215 -13.88 30.08 5.18
CA ALA A 215 -13.83 31.35 5.89
C ALA A 215 -13.08 31.22 7.22
N ILE A 216 -13.36 30.15 7.98
CA ILE A 216 -12.62 29.82 9.21
C ILE A 216 -11.12 29.64 8.90
N LYS A 217 -10.76 28.93 7.82
CA LYS A 217 -9.36 28.80 7.40
C LYS A 217 -8.70 30.13 7.09
N ASN A 218 -9.37 31.03 6.38
CA ASN A 218 -8.83 32.36 6.10
C ASN A 218 -8.56 33.14 7.39
N CYS A 219 -9.41 32.98 8.41
CA CYS A 219 -9.17 33.59 9.72
C CYS A 219 -7.96 32.99 10.42
N LEU A 220 -7.86 31.65 10.46
CA LEU A 220 -6.72 30.94 11.04
C LEU A 220 -5.38 31.21 10.34
N MET A 221 -5.40 31.62 9.06
CA MET A 221 -4.22 32.04 8.30
C MET A 221 -3.90 33.54 8.45
N GLY A 222 -4.72 34.30 9.19
CA GLY A 222 -4.56 35.75 9.33
C GLY A 222 -4.99 36.56 8.10
N HIS A 223 -5.61 35.94 7.09
CA HIS A 223 -6.12 36.65 5.91
C HIS A 223 -7.43 37.41 6.20
N ARG A 224 -8.08 37.10 7.32
CA ARG A 224 -9.32 37.72 7.78
C ARG A 224 -9.32 37.78 9.31
N SER A 225 -9.81 38.88 9.88
CA SER A 225 -9.83 39.10 11.34
C SER A 225 -10.87 38.24 12.08
N ASP A 226 -12.02 38.03 11.45
CA ASP A 226 -13.19 37.36 12.01
C ASP A 226 -14.08 36.78 10.90
N TYR A 227 -15.02 35.91 11.24
CA TYR A 227 -16.07 35.48 10.32
C TYR A 227 -17.38 35.35 11.08
N ASP A 228 -18.37 36.18 10.70
CA ASP A 228 -19.70 36.18 11.34
C ASP A 228 -19.61 36.46 12.86
N GLY A 229 -18.71 37.37 13.24
CA GLY A 229 -18.41 37.69 14.63
C GLY A 229 -17.57 36.65 15.39
N TRP A 230 -17.27 35.50 14.78
CA TRP A 230 -16.36 34.51 15.35
C TRP A 230 -14.91 34.88 15.09
N LYS A 231 -14.07 34.75 16.11
CA LYS A 231 -12.60 34.80 15.96
C LYS A 231 -12.00 33.43 16.21
N PHE A 232 -10.84 33.19 15.60
CA PHE A 232 -10.19 31.89 15.63
C PHE A 232 -8.69 32.05 15.82
N GLU A 233 -8.12 31.31 16.78
CA GLU A 233 -6.69 31.35 17.07
C GLU A 233 -6.08 29.96 16.89
N LEU A 234 -5.08 29.85 16.02
CA LEU A 234 -4.42 28.58 15.74
C LEU A 234 -3.54 28.17 16.94
N ILE A 235 -3.70 26.94 17.42
CA ILE A 235 -2.84 26.41 18.48
C ILE A 235 -1.55 25.91 17.83
N ARG A 236 -0.39 26.33 18.39
CA ARG A 236 0.96 26.08 17.84
C ARG A 236 1.30 24.60 17.60
N GLU A 237 0.64 23.68 18.29
CA GLU A 237 0.82 22.22 18.14
C GLU A 237 -0.06 21.59 17.05
N SER A 238 -0.85 22.38 16.33
CA SER A 238 -1.56 21.90 15.15
C SER A 238 -0.55 21.59 14.04
N ASN A 239 -0.58 20.37 13.49
CA ASN A 239 0.20 19.97 12.30
C ASN A 239 -0.36 20.65 11.03
N TRP A 240 -0.63 21.95 11.09
CA TRP A 240 -0.84 22.77 9.92
C TRP A 240 0.49 22.85 9.20
N ARG A 241 0.61 22.08 8.11
CA ARG A 241 1.71 22.25 7.16
C ARG A 241 1.60 23.68 6.62
N GLN A 242 2.31 24.62 7.23
CA GLN A 242 2.79 25.78 6.50
C GLN A 242 3.61 25.19 5.36
N LYS A 243 3.05 25.19 4.15
CA LYS A 243 3.88 25.06 2.96
C LYS A 243 4.90 26.18 3.10
N LYS A 244 6.16 25.83 3.38
CA LYS A 244 7.26 26.78 3.23
C LYS A 244 7.18 27.27 1.79
N SER A 245 6.99 28.57 1.64
CA SER A 245 7.25 29.31 0.41
C SER A 245 8.69 29.08 -0.02
#